data_AF-A0A9W7L5F0-F1
#
_entry.id   AF-A0A9W7L5F0-F1
#
_cell.length_a   1.000
_cell.length_b   1.000
_cell.length_c   1.000
_cell.angle_alpha   90.00
_cell.angle_beta   90.00
_cell.angle_gamma   90.00
#
_symmetry.space_group_name_H-M   'P 1'
#
loop_
_entity.id
_entity.type
_entity.pdbx_description
1 polymer ?
#
loop_
_entity_poly.entity_id
_entity_poly.type
_entity_poly.pdbx_seq_one_letter_code
_entity_poly.pdbx_strand_id
1 'polypeptide(L)'
;MRDGKKFVCSEPGCSYRTNRKFCLTQHRAFIHNENVTWHHCEDCDFKAKDKGSLKRHRASIHSENVTWHHCEDCDFKAKQKANLERHRAFIHNKNVTWHHCEDCDYKAKDKGSLKRHRASIHNENVTWHHCEDCDYKTKKKSHLKMHRACIHNENVIWHHCEDCDYKAKEKGNLRQHCASMH
;
A
#
# COMPACT_ATOMS: atom_id res chain seq x y z
N MET A 1 23.39 10.68 -40.81
CA MET A 1 22.55 9.91 -39.86
C MET A 1 23.49 9.31 -38.83
N ARG A 2 23.49 9.79 -37.56
CA ARG A 2 24.41 9.28 -36.52
C ARG A 2 23.68 8.23 -35.69
N ASP A 3 23.99 6.96 -35.91
CA ASP A 3 23.60 5.86 -35.03
C ASP A 3 24.18 6.11 -33.63
N GLY A 4 23.32 6.54 -32.70
CA GLY A 4 23.71 6.75 -31.31
C GLY A 4 24.12 5.42 -30.67
N LYS A 5 25.29 5.40 -30.01
CA LYS A 5 25.80 4.24 -29.27
C LYS A 5 24.73 3.70 -28.32
N LYS A 6 24.30 2.47 -28.54
CA LYS A 6 23.33 1.76 -27.69
C LYS A 6 24.08 1.08 -26.54
N PHE A 7 23.60 1.29 -25.32
CA PHE A 7 24.05 0.65 -24.10
C PHE A 7 23.03 -0.42 -23.71
N VAL A 8 23.47 -1.64 -23.50
CA VAL A 8 22.61 -2.80 -23.20
C VAL A 8 22.98 -3.33 -21.82
N CYS A 9 21.99 -3.80 -21.06
CA CYS A 9 22.25 -4.50 -19.81
C CYS A 9 22.92 -5.84 -20.09
N SER A 10 23.95 -6.17 -19.30
CA SER A 10 24.73 -7.40 -19.48
C SER A 10 24.22 -8.53 -18.58
N GLU A 11 23.25 -8.24 -17.71
CA GLU A 11 22.69 -9.20 -16.78
C GLU A 11 21.84 -10.26 -17.51
N PRO A 12 22.04 -11.56 -17.24
CA PRO A 12 21.27 -12.63 -17.85
C PRO A 12 19.76 -12.42 -17.68
N GLY A 13 19.01 -12.53 -18.78
CA GLY A 13 17.55 -12.33 -18.79
C GLY A 13 17.09 -10.87 -18.77
N CYS A 14 18.00 -9.89 -18.74
CA CYS A 14 17.63 -8.48 -18.81
C CYS A 14 17.69 -7.93 -20.24
N SER A 15 16.55 -7.54 -20.80
CA SER A 15 16.43 -7.00 -22.16
C SER A 15 16.57 -5.46 -22.25
N TYR A 16 16.95 -4.81 -21.13
CA TYR A 16 17.02 -3.36 -21.04
C TYR A 16 18.12 -2.78 -21.94
N ARG A 17 17.76 -1.75 -22.70
CA ARG A 17 18.65 -1.02 -23.60
C ARG A 17 18.32 0.47 -23.60
N THR A 18 19.35 1.29 -23.73
CA THR A 18 19.23 2.75 -23.71
C THR A 18 20.31 3.38 -24.59
N ASN A 19 20.13 4.63 -25.00
CA ASN A 19 21.15 5.42 -25.70
C ASN A 19 22.00 6.29 -24.76
N ARG A 20 21.76 6.24 -23.44
CA ARG A 20 22.49 7.03 -22.43
C ARG A 20 23.16 6.13 -21.40
N LYS A 21 24.48 6.24 -21.26
CA LYS A 21 25.28 5.46 -20.27
C LYS A 21 24.73 5.62 -18.85
N PHE A 22 24.38 6.84 -18.45
CA PHE A 22 23.79 7.12 -17.14
C PHE A 22 22.52 6.31 -16.86
N CYS A 23 21.63 6.18 -17.85
CA CYS A 23 20.40 5.40 -17.71
C CYS A 23 20.69 3.91 -17.52
N LEU A 24 21.75 3.37 -18.15
CA LEU A 24 22.17 1.99 -17.96
C LEU A 24 22.71 1.79 -16.53
N THR A 25 23.56 2.69 -16.05
CA THR A 25 24.10 2.65 -14.68
C THR A 25 22.97 2.73 -13.65
N GLN A 26 22.02 3.65 -13.84
CA GLN A 26 20.86 3.76 -12.97
C GLN A 26 20.00 2.51 -13.02
N HIS A 27 19.69 1.97 -14.21
CA HIS A 27 18.96 0.72 -14.35
C HIS A 27 19.62 -0.42 -13.56
N ARG A 28 20.93 -0.60 -13.69
CA ARG A 28 21.70 -1.62 -12.97
C ARG A 28 21.63 -1.45 -11.46
N ALA A 29 21.77 -0.22 -10.95
CA ALA A 29 21.60 0.07 -9.53
C ALA A 29 20.16 -0.22 -9.04
N PHE A 30 19.15 0.17 -9.81
CA PHE A 30 17.75 0.05 -9.41
C PHE A 30 17.20 -1.36 -9.49
N ILE A 31 17.55 -2.10 -10.55
CA ILE A 31 16.99 -3.42 -10.86
C ILE A 31 17.92 -4.55 -10.38
N HIS A 32 19.23 -4.39 -10.55
CA HIS A 32 20.21 -5.46 -10.30
C HIS A 32 21.04 -5.25 -9.02
N ASN A 33 20.80 -4.16 -8.27
CA ASN A 33 21.60 -3.78 -7.09
C ASN A 33 23.12 -3.68 -7.35
N GLU A 34 23.51 -3.52 -8.62
CA GLU A 34 24.90 -3.40 -9.01
C GLU A 34 25.35 -1.94 -8.78
N ASN A 35 26.47 -1.75 -8.06
CA ASN A 35 27.08 -0.44 -7.82
C ASN A 35 26.10 0.60 -7.24
N VAL A 36 25.22 0.18 -6.31
CA VAL A 36 24.23 1.08 -5.70
C VAL A 36 24.89 2.04 -4.74
N THR A 37 24.70 3.33 -4.99
CA THR A 37 24.92 4.37 -3.98
C THR A 37 23.65 4.56 -3.17
N TRP A 38 23.72 4.27 -1.88
CA TRP A 38 22.60 4.47 -0.96
C TRP A 38 22.62 5.89 -0.39
N HIS A 39 21.45 6.51 -0.34
CA HIS A 39 21.20 7.78 0.33
C HIS A 39 20.46 7.49 1.63
N HIS A 40 21.11 7.74 2.76
CA HIS A 40 20.59 7.44 4.09
C HIS A 40 19.77 8.62 4.63
N CYS A 41 18.69 8.30 5.35
CA CYS A 41 18.04 9.27 6.23
C CYS A 41 18.92 9.46 7.47
N GLU A 42 18.97 10.69 7.99
CA GLU A 42 19.73 11.00 9.20
C GLU A 42 18.89 10.72 10.46
N ASP A 43 17.57 10.71 10.33
CA ASP A 43 16.62 10.58 11.44
C ASP A 43 16.08 9.15 11.64
N CYS A 44 16.37 8.22 10.73
CA CYS A 44 15.98 6.81 10.84
C CYS A 44 16.78 5.89 9.90
N ASP A 45 16.57 4.58 10.04
CA ASP A 45 17.28 3.54 9.26
C ASP A 45 16.89 3.48 7.76
N PHE A 46 15.99 4.37 7.30
CA PHE A 46 15.58 4.38 5.91
C PHE A 46 16.73 4.78 4.98
N LYS A 47 16.88 4.06 3.88
CA LYS A 47 17.80 4.38 2.79
C LYS A 47 17.14 4.23 1.43
N ALA A 48 17.53 5.07 0.48
CA ALA A 48 17.01 5.06 -0.88
C ALA A 48 18.13 5.01 -1.93
N LYS A 49 17.79 4.50 -3.12
CA LYS A 49 18.72 4.44 -4.27
C LYS A 49 18.87 5.76 -5.02
N ASP A 50 18.02 6.75 -4.72
CA ASP A 50 18.11 8.10 -5.26
C ASP A 50 17.69 9.17 -4.25
N LYS A 51 18.19 10.39 -4.48
CA LYS A 51 17.92 11.57 -3.64
C LYS A 51 16.44 11.96 -3.63
N GLY A 52 15.71 11.76 -4.72
CA GLY A 52 14.28 12.11 -4.81
C GLY A 52 13.43 11.24 -3.90
N SER A 53 13.72 9.94 -3.86
CA SER A 53 13.10 8.98 -2.95
C SER A 53 13.40 9.30 -1.49
N LEU A 54 14.65 9.68 -1.15
CA LEU A 54 14.99 10.12 0.21
C LEU A 54 14.25 11.42 0.58
N LYS A 55 14.23 12.42 -0.30
CA LYS A 55 13.49 13.68 -0.07
C LYS A 55 12.00 13.42 0.18
N ARG A 56 11.39 12.56 -0.64
CA ARG A 56 9.98 12.16 -0.47
C ARG A 56 9.74 11.43 0.85
N HIS A 57 10.67 10.56 1.26
CA HIS A 57 10.61 9.90 2.56
C HIS A 57 10.66 10.92 3.70
N ARG A 58 11.64 11.84 3.71
CA ARG A 58 11.78 12.89 4.71
C ARG A 58 10.53 13.77 4.81
N ALA A 59 9.96 14.18 3.68
CA ALA A 59 8.67 14.88 3.67
C ALA A 59 7.53 14.01 4.26
N SER A 60 7.44 12.74 3.86
CA SER A 60 6.32 11.87 4.24
C SER A 60 6.36 11.47 5.72
N ILE A 61 7.53 11.09 6.24
CA ILE A 61 7.72 10.52 7.57
C ILE A 61 8.15 11.58 8.58
N HIS A 62 9.15 12.40 8.26
CA HIS A 62 9.72 13.40 9.17
C HIS A 62 9.08 14.79 9.02
N SER A 63 8.18 14.97 8.06
CA SER A 63 7.54 16.27 7.79
C SER A 63 8.53 17.39 7.45
N GLU A 64 9.70 17.02 6.93
CA GLU A 64 10.73 17.96 6.50
C GLU A 64 10.47 18.42 5.06
N ASN A 65 10.59 19.73 4.79
CA ASN A 65 10.50 20.29 3.43
C ASN A 65 9.22 19.85 2.66
N VAL A 66 8.09 19.76 3.36
CA VAL A 66 6.84 19.23 2.82
C VAL A 66 6.21 20.20 1.84
N THR A 67 5.97 19.71 0.62
CA THR A 67 5.06 20.35 -0.32
C THR A 67 3.68 19.73 -0.16
N TRP A 68 2.71 20.54 0.26
CA TRP A 68 1.32 20.11 0.39
C TRP A 68 0.58 20.27 -0.94
N HIS A 69 -0.18 19.25 -1.30
CA HIS A 69 -1.10 19.26 -2.44
C HIS A 69 -2.53 19.30 -1.89
N HIS A 70 -3.24 20.39 -2.17
CA HIS A 70 -4.59 20.64 -1.66
C HIS A 70 -5.66 20.14 -2.61
N CYS A 71 -6.73 19.57 -2.07
CA CYS A 71 -7.96 19.36 -2.81
C CYS A 71 -8.66 20.69 -3.01
N GLU A 72 -9.28 20.87 -4.18
CA GLU A 72 -10.03 22.10 -4.49
C GLU A 72 -11.48 22.01 -4.00
N ASP A 73 -11.94 20.79 -3.69
CA ASP A 73 -13.34 20.50 -3.35
C ASP A 73 -13.57 20.26 -1.84
N CYS A 74 -12.49 20.16 -1.05
CA CYS A 74 -12.56 20.00 0.41
C CYS A 74 -11.21 20.32 1.07
N ASP A 75 -11.18 20.32 2.40
CA ASP A 75 -9.98 20.64 3.20
C ASP A 75 -8.88 19.57 3.16
N PHE A 76 -9.08 18.46 2.44
CA PHE A 76 -8.09 17.41 2.34
C PHE A 76 -6.81 17.91 1.66
N LYS A 77 -5.67 17.58 2.26
CA LYS A 77 -4.34 17.82 1.69
C LYS A 77 -3.45 16.60 1.83
N ALA A 78 -2.56 16.39 0.86
CA ALA A 78 -1.63 15.28 0.85
C ALA A 78 -0.20 15.71 0.60
N LYS A 79 0.75 15.00 1.21
CA LYS A 79 2.20 15.19 1.00
C LYS A 79 2.70 14.70 -0.36
N GLN A 80 1.86 14.01 -1.13
CA GLN A 80 2.20 13.47 -2.46
C GLN A 80 1.04 13.68 -3.42
N LYS A 81 1.32 14.14 -4.64
CA LYS A 81 0.31 14.35 -5.69
C LYS A 81 -0.53 13.10 -5.96
N ALA A 82 0.09 11.92 -6.05
CA ALA A 82 -0.63 10.67 -6.29
C ALA A 82 -1.69 10.36 -5.21
N ASN A 83 -1.43 10.75 -3.96
CA ASN A 83 -2.40 10.56 -2.88
C ASN A 83 -3.59 11.54 -3.01
N LEU A 84 -3.35 12.76 -3.47
CA LEU A 84 -4.41 13.72 -3.78
C LEU A 84 -5.28 13.24 -4.94
N GLU A 85 -4.67 12.76 -6.03
CA GLU A 85 -5.42 12.22 -7.18
C GLU A 85 -6.26 11.00 -6.77
N ARG A 86 -5.69 10.10 -5.96
CA ARG A 86 -6.47 8.99 -5.38
C ARG A 86 -7.62 9.50 -4.54
N HIS A 87 -7.40 10.48 -3.66
CA HIS A 87 -8.48 11.07 -2.87
C HIS A 87 -9.59 11.65 -3.76
N ARG A 88 -9.24 12.44 -4.78
CA ARG A 88 -10.18 13.01 -5.76
C ARG A 88 -11.00 11.92 -6.48
N ALA A 89 -10.36 10.83 -6.89
CA ALA A 89 -11.07 9.70 -7.51
C ALA A 89 -12.03 9.00 -6.54
N PHE A 90 -11.63 8.80 -5.28
CA PHE A 90 -12.42 8.04 -4.32
C PHE A 90 -13.58 8.84 -3.73
N ILE A 91 -13.32 10.08 -3.32
CA ILE A 91 -14.27 10.92 -2.58
C ILE A 91 -15.10 11.78 -3.52
N HIS A 92 -14.49 12.37 -4.55
CA HIS A 92 -15.15 13.31 -5.45
C HIS A 92 -15.49 12.72 -6.83
N ASN A 93 -15.15 11.46 -7.09
CA ASN A 93 -15.32 10.81 -8.40
C ASN A 93 -14.67 11.58 -9.57
N LYS A 94 -13.63 12.38 -9.30
CA LYS A 94 -12.89 13.13 -10.33
C LYS A 94 -11.72 12.32 -10.85
N ASN A 95 -11.48 12.38 -12.17
CA ASN A 95 -10.36 11.69 -12.85
C ASN A 95 -10.26 10.20 -12.50
N VAL A 96 -11.40 9.51 -12.41
CA VAL A 96 -11.43 8.09 -12.01
C VAL A 96 -10.92 7.22 -13.14
N THR A 97 -9.84 6.49 -12.87
CA THR A 97 -9.41 5.36 -13.69
C THR A 97 -10.03 4.09 -13.12
N TRP A 98 -10.88 3.44 -13.90
CA TRP A 98 -11.47 2.15 -13.52
C TRP A 98 -10.53 1.00 -13.88
N HIS A 99 -10.34 0.10 -12.92
CA HIS A 99 -9.65 -1.17 -13.10
C HIS A 99 -10.69 -2.29 -13.14
N HIS A 100 -10.83 -2.93 -14.29
CA HIS A 100 -11.82 -3.97 -14.54
C HIS A 100 -11.29 -5.36 -14.20
N CYS A 101 -12.15 -6.19 -13.61
CA CYS A 101 -11.93 -7.63 -13.59
C CYS A 101 -12.14 -8.18 -15.01
N GLU A 102 -11.32 -9.15 -15.40
CA GLU A 102 -11.45 -9.81 -16.70
C GLU A 102 -12.47 -10.96 -16.65
N ASP A 103 -12.75 -11.48 -15.45
CA ASP A 103 -13.59 -12.65 -15.21
C ASP A 103 -15.03 -12.31 -14.77
N CYS A 104 -15.33 -11.04 -14.47
CA CYS A 104 -16.67 -10.56 -14.12
C CYS A 104 -16.83 -9.04 -14.28
N ASP A 105 -18.05 -8.52 -14.11
CA ASP A 105 -18.38 -7.10 -14.25
C ASP A 105 -17.83 -6.19 -13.15
N TYR A 106 -17.11 -6.73 -12.16
CA TYR A 106 -16.55 -5.95 -11.08
C TYR A 106 -15.49 -4.97 -11.58
N LYS A 107 -15.56 -3.72 -11.11
CA LYS A 107 -14.55 -2.69 -11.33
C LYS A 107 -14.21 -1.96 -10.05
N ALA A 108 -12.95 -1.54 -9.92
CA ALA A 108 -12.44 -0.81 -8.77
C ALA A 108 -11.71 0.47 -9.18
N LYS A 109 -11.69 1.46 -8.28
CA LYS A 109 -10.97 2.73 -8.46
C LYS A 109 -9.46 2.61 -8.19
N ASP A 110 -8.99 1.48 -7.68
CA ASP A 110 -7.57 1.21 -7.46
C ASP A 110 -7.22 -0.27 -7.69
N LYS A 111 -5.95 -0.52 -8.05
CA LYS A 111 -5.43 -1.86 -8.36
C LYS A 111 -5.45 -2.82 -7.16
N GLY A 112 -5.28 -2.31 -5.95
CA GLY A 112 -5.26 -3.12 -4.73
C GLY A 112 -6.65 -3.70 -4.42
N SER A 113 -7.69 -2.89 -4.59
CA SER A 113 -9.08 -3.35 -4.48
C SER A 113 -9.41 -4.41 -5.52
N LEU A 114 -9.00 -4.24 -6.78
CA LEU A 114 -9.18 -5.26 -7.82
C LEU A 114 -8.43 -6.56 -7.49
N LYS A 115 -7.16 -6.47 -7.07
CA LYS A 115 -6.37 -7.65 -6.65
C LYS A 115 -7.05 -8.41 -5.51
N ARG A 116 -7.55 -7.69 -4.50
CA ARG A 116 -8.28 -8.28 -3.37
C ARG A 116 -9.57 -8.96 -3.83
N HIS A 117 -10.31 -8.33 -4.73
CA HIS A 117 -11.51 -8.91 -5.33
C HIS A 117 -11.18 -10.22 -6.07
N ARG A 118 -10.18 -10.22 -6.95
CA ARG A 118 -9.73 -11.42 -7.68
C ARG A 118 -9.32 -12.55 -6.74
N ALA A 119 -8.60 -12.24 -5.66
CA ALA A 119 -8.26 -13.22 -4.63
C ALA A 119 -9.50 -13.75 -3.87
N SER A 120 -10.46 -12.89 -3.52
CA SER A 120 -11.61 -13.34 -2.73
C SER A 120 -12.65 -14.10 -3.54
N ILE A 121 -12.93 -13.65 -4.77
CA ILE A 121 -14.00 -14.17 -5.63
C ILE A 121 -13.48 -15.22 -6.61
N HIS A 122 -12.37 -14.95 -7.29
CA HIS A 122 -11.82 -15.83 -8.33
C HIS A 122 -10.72 -16.77 -7.84
N ASN A 123 -10.37 -16.72 -6.55
CA ASN A 123 -9.25 -17.48 -5.97
C ASN A 123 -7.90 -17.24 -6.66
N GLU A 124 -7.74 -16.11 -7.35
CA GLU A 124 -6.51 -15.78 -8.08
C GLU A 124 -5.42 -15.32 -7.09
N ASN A 125 -4.21 -15.89 -7.19
CA ASN A 125 -3.05 -15.47 -6.40
C ASN A 125 -3.32 -15.43 -4.87
N VAL A 126 -4.13 -16.37 -4.37
CA VAL A 126 -4.54 -16.40 -2.96
C VAL A 126 -3.38 -16.85 -2.07
N THR A 127 -3.06 -16.00 -1.09
CA THR A 127 -2.27 -16.41 0.07
C THR A 127 -3.22 -16.73 1.21
N TRP A 128 -3.18 -17.97 1.68
CA TRP A 128 -3.91 -18.38 2.88
C TRP A 128 -3.09 -18.04 4.13
N HIS A 129 -3.77 -17.48 5.11
CA HIS A 129 -3.23 -17.22 6.44
C HIS A 129 -3.82 -18.24 7.40
N HIS A 130 -2.96 -19.08 7.98
CA HIS A 130 -3.34 -20.16 8.88
C HIS A 130 -3.18 -19.72 10.33
N CYS A 131 -4.10 -20.15 11.20
CA CYS A 131 -3.84 -20.16 12.62
C CYS A 131 -2.82 -21.26 12.93
N GLU A 132 -1.94 -21.01 13.90
CA GLU A 132 -0.95 -22.00 14.33
C GLU A 132 -1.54 -22.90 15.44
N ASP A 133 -2.57 -22.42 16.12
CA ASP A 133 -3.18 -23.08 17.28
C ASP A 133 -4.46 -23.87 16.93
N CYS A 134 -4.98 -23.76 15.69
CA CYS A 134 -6.14 -24.53 15.22
C CYS A 134 -6.24 -24.56 13.69
N ASP A 135 -7.20 -25.31 13.15
CA ASP A 135 -7.40 -25.50 11.70
C ASP A 135 -7.97 -24.28 10.96
N TYR A 136 -8.23 -23.16 11.66
CA TYR A 136 -8.78 -21.97 11.03
C TYR A 136 -7.80 -21.37 10.01
N LYS A 137 -8.31 -21.08 8.81
CA LYS A 137 -7.57 -20.37 7.76
C LYS A 137 -8.43 -19.33 7.05
N THR A 138 -7.80 -18.26 6.59
CA THR A 138 -8.50 -17.16 5.92
C THR A 138 -7.65 -16.49 4.86
N LYS A 139 -8.31 -15.88 3.88
CA LYS A 139 -7.65 -15.10 2.81
C LYS A 139 -7.20 -13.70 3.27
N LYS A 140 -7.59 -13.26 4.48
CA LYS A 140 -7.30 -11.91 5.00
C LYS A 140 -6.55 -11.96 6.32
N LYS A 141 -5.34 -11.38 6.37
CA LYS A 141 -4.52 -11.29 7.59
C LYS A 141 -5.27 -10.64 8.77
N SER A 142 -6.10 -9.62 8.52
CA SER A 142 -6.89 -8.98 9.58
C SER A 142 -7.91 -9.91 10.22
N HIS A 143 -8.51 -10.82 9.45
CA HIS A 143 -9.44 -11.82 9.97
C HIS A 143 -8.71 -12.86 10.82
N LEU A 144 -7.49 -13.25 10.45
CA LEU A 144 -6.69 -14.14 11.28
C LEU A 144 -6.33 -13.50 12.62
N LYS A 145 -5.92 -12.22 12.61
CA LYS A 145 -5.66 -11.47 13.84
C LYS A 145 -6.91 -11.39 14.73
N MET A 146 -8.07 -11.11 14.13
CA MET A 146 -9.34 -11.07 14.85
C MET A 146 -9.70 -12.43 15.45
N HIS A 147 -9.55 -13.51 14.67
CA HIS A 147 -9.77 -14.87 15.11
C HIS A 147 -8.89 -15.21 16.32
N ARG A 148 -7.58 -14.92 16.26
CA ARG A 148 -6.64 -15.13 17.38
C ARG A 148 -7.04 -14.35 18.63
N ALA A 149 -7.48 -13.10 18.50
CA ALA A 149 -7.99 -12.32 19.64
C ALA A 149 -9.30 -12.89 20.22
N CYS A 150 -10.22 -13.32 19.35
CA CYS A 150 -11.54 -13.76 19.79
C CYS A 150 -11.52 -15.18 20.39
N ILE A 151 -10.80 -16.10 19.74
CA ILE A 151 -10.78 -17.54 20.05
C ILE A 151 -9.61 -17.90 20.96
N HIS A 152 -8.40 -17.38 20.68
CA HIS A 152 -7.19 -17.73 21.42
C HIS A 152 -6.80 -16.69 22.49
N ASN A 153 -7.57 -15.61 22.65
CA ASN A 153 -7.27 -14.49 23.55
C ASN A 153 -5.86 -13.89 23.34
N GLU A 154 -5.33 -13.98 22.12
CA GLU A 154 -4.03 -13.44 21.78
C GLU A 154 -4.17 -11.96 21.39
N ASN A 155 -3.37 -11.07 21.98
CA ASN A 155 -3.32 -9.64 21.61
C ASN A 155 -4.70 -8.95 21.60
N VAL A 156 -5.57 -9.30 22.56
CA VAL A 156 -6.95 -8.80 22.63
C VAL A 156 -6.97 -7.29 22.83
N ILE A 157 -7.73 -6.61 21.98
CA ILE A 157 -8.06 -5.20 22.15
C ILE A 157 -9.53 -5.13 22.55
N TRP A 158 -9.78 -4.63 23.75
CA TRP A 158 -11.15 -4.40 24.23
C TRP A 158 -11.64 -3.03 23.76
N HIS A 159 -12.87 -3.02 23.26
CA HIS A 159 -13.61 -1.82 22.93
C HIS A 159 -14.65 -1.60 24.01
N HIS A 160 -14.52 -0.50 24.74
CA HIS A 160 -15.37 -0.15 25.87
C HIS A 160 -16.50 0.79 25.40
N CYS A 161 -17.68 0.61 25.97
CA CYS A 161 -18.76 1.58 25.86
C CYS A 161 -18.43 2.81 26.72
N GLU A 162 -18.80 4.01 26.24
CA GLU A 162 -18.56 5.26 26.97
C GLU A 162 -19.65 5.50 28.04
N ASP A 163 -20.85 4.94 27.82
CA ASP A 163 -22.03 5.19 28.65
C ASP A 163 -22.30 4.06 29.69
N CYS A 164 -21.60 2.91 29.59
CA CYS A 164 -21.73 1.82 30.55
C CYS A 164 -20.50 0.88 30.58
N ASP A 165 -20.50 -0.10 31.50
CA ASP A 165 -19.38 -1.04 31.70
C ASP A 165 -19.22 -2.13 30.62
N TYR A 166 -20.06 -2.11 29.58
CA TYR A 166 -19.99 -3.10 28.51
C TYR A 166 -18.67 -2.98 27.72
N LYS A 167 -18.08 -4.13 27.38
CA LYS A 167 -16.89 -4.22 26.52
C LYS A 167 -16.99 -5.38 25.54
N ALA A 168 -16.46 -5.17 24.34
CA ALA A 168 -16.43 -6.18 23.30
C ALA A 168 -15.04 -6.31 22.66
N LYS A 169 -14.73 -7.51 22.16
CA LYS A 169 -13.50 -7.76 21.38
C LYS A 169 -13.58 -7.21 19.95
N GLU A 170 -14.79 -6.96 19.47
CA GLU A 170 -15.04 -6.42 18.14
C GLU A 170 -15.77 -5.08 18.20
N LYS A 171 -15.33 -4.11 17.39
CA LYS A 171 -16.00 -2.81 17.26
C LYS A 171 -17.45 -2.93 16.79
N GLY A 172 -17.75 -3.92 15.93
CA GLY A 172 -19.10 -4.16 15.43
C GLY A 172 -20.08 -4.50 16.56
N ASN A 173 -19.66 -5.37 17.48
CA ASN A 173 -20.46 -5.76 18.64
C ASN A 173 -20.67 -4.59 19.60
N LEU A 174 -19.63 -3.78 19.84
CA LEU A 174 -19.80 -2.55 20.63
C LEU A 174 -20.79 -1.60 19.97
N ARG A 175 -20.66 -1.35 18.65
CA ARG A 175 -21.59 -0.47 17.93
C ARG A 175 -23.04 -0.96 18.00
N GLN A 176 -23.24 -2.26 17.88
CA GLN A 176 -24.57 -2.86 18.00
C GLN A 176 -25.11 -2.70 19.42
N HIS A 177 -24.28 -2.96 20.44
CA HIS A 177 -24.64 -2.73 21.84
C HIS A 177 -25.08 -1.27 22.06
N CYS A 178 -24.24 -0.30 21.69
CA CYS A 178 -24.57 1.12 21.83
C CYS A 178 -25.89 1.44 21.13
N ALA A 179 -26.06 1.08 19.87
CA ALA A 179 -27.29 1.36 19.11
C ALA A 179 -28.56 0.67 19.65
N SER A 180 -28.41 -0.36 20.48
CA SER A 180 -29.53 -1.09 21.07
C SER A 180 -29.87 -0.66 22.50
N MET A 181 -28.92 -0.05 23.21
CA MET A 181 -29.03 0.25 24.64
C MET A 181 -28.95 1.75 24.96
N HIS A 182 -28.48 2.58 24.02
CA HIS A 182 -28.26 4.02 24.13
C HIS A 182 -28.77 4.73 22.87
#